data_AF-A0A4U0GLJ2-F1
#
_entry.id   AF-A0A4U0GLJ2-F1
#
_cell.length_a   1.000
_cell.length_b   1.000
_cell.length_c   1.000
_cell.angle_alpha   90.00
_cell.angle_beta   90.00
_cell.angle_gamma   90.00
#
_symmetry.space_group_name_H-M   'P 1'
#
loop_
_entity.id
_entity.type
_entity.pdbx_description
1 polymer ?
#
loop_
_entity_poly.entity_id
_entity_poly.type
_entity_poly.pdbx_seq_one_letter_code
_entity_poly.pdbx_strand_id
1 'polypeptide(L)'
;MGMLGNQRTWAAALCVGLGMVCGSSALAHTSGHVTTTAKLAAVRETAHADGVLERDEAWFWDGETLDGQVPSAALCDTIERCPVYTLTLAEGGVRLRVGIDTPERTDTFVVDVIDPDGNVAGSDSTSNQFNSEVLVEQPVAGDWTVRVRPDNVSAASFRLRAKLETVRPEDLANQGERHVLLPNLRTVPPYEFTFVAPANPLNGLYPPDTVNPPLEVAGIAPLSCTADEMAPVELGGGGAVRCLRFTSGPINLGPGIYDMRFSLLEDAIAGNAYLNPQEALSRTVVGPKLQALHYSDGSVEFVPAGTYSFHPIHFHFHDDYVLSFELYAVTDPARGGLQRVGVGSKSGFCPADQLFGDWSAFMQGYETPGGDTPLDSCFSPSNGVIGLSVGWGDVYRWQRPGMYVEFGGQPNGRYVVRSIVDAENRALETNDGDNLSYAYIEVQGDTIQLLERGWGRDPWDPDKVVFSGPGPAQRADKSGSGAADDAASTTVTVDGGGAFDARSLVLLAALPWWLRRRRGATVGG
;
A
#
# COMPACT_ATOMS: atom_id res chain seq x y z
N MET A 1 8.66 -7.51 -63.24
CA MET A 1 8.07 -7.16 -64.55
C MET A 1 6.58 -6.91 -64.28
N GLY A 2 6.08 -5.68 -64.51
CA GLY A 2 4.81 -5.15 -63.94
C GLY A 2 5.00 -4.65 -62.49
N MET A 3 5.01 -3.35 -62.18
CA MET A 3 3.91 -2.35 -62.13
C MET A 3 2.92 -2.62 -60.97
N LEU A 4 3.03 -1.89 -59.84
CA LEU A 4 2.49 -0.53 -59.55
C LEU A 4 0.97 -0.53 -59.26
N GLY A 5 0.56 -0.13 -58.04
CA GLY A 5 -0.87 -0.16 -57.67
C GLY A 5 -1.27 0.27 -56.24
N ASN A 6 -0.78 1.43 -55.78
CA ASN A 6 -1.30 2.37 -54.77
C ASN A 6 -2.10 1.96 -53.49
N GLN A 7 -1.90 2.78 -52.44
CA GLN A 7 -2.57 2.71 -51.12
C GLN A 7 -4.00 3.31 -51.07
N ARG A 8 -4.69 3.04 -49.95
CA ARG A 8 -5.73 3.83 -49.21
C ARG A 8 -7.17 3.30 -49.21
N THR A 9 -7.53 2.68 -48.09
CA THR A 9 -8.87 2.41 -47.53
C THR A 9 -8.68 2.16 -46.02
N TRP A 10 -9.51 2.59 -45.06
CA TRP A 10 -10.56 3.62 -44.97
C TRP A 10 -10.48 4.25 -43.55
N ALA A 11 -10.97 5.48 -43.34
CA ALA A 11 -11.28 5.99 -42.00
C ALA A 11 -12.50 6.93 -42.04
N ALA A 12 -13.52 6.62 -41.25
CA ALA A 12 -14.70 7.45 -40.95
C ALA A 12 -15.20 7.01 -39.55
N ALA A 13 -15.19 7.84 -38.51
CA ALA A 13 -15.93 9.09 -38.30
C ALA A 13 -17.42 8.88 -37.99
N LEU A 14 -17.81 9.17 -36.74
CA LEU A 14 -19.10 9.80 -36.44
C LEU A 14 -19.02 10.59 -35.12
N CYS A 15 -19.31 11.89 -35.16
CA CYS A 15 -19.61 12.70 -33.99
C CYS A 15 -21.13 12.88 -33.90
N VAL A 16 -21.69 12.79 -32.69
CA VAL A 16 -23.00 13.37 -32.34
C VAL A 16 -22.83 14.02 -30.97
N GLY A 17 -23.25 15.28 -30.84
CA GLY A 17 -22.97 16.09 -29.64
C GLY A 17 -24.16 16.28 -28.72
N LEU A 18 -23.89 16.87 -27.56
CA LEU A 18 -24.86 17.63 -26.77
C LEU A 18 -24.32 19.05 -26.57
N GLY A 19 -25.17 20.05 -26.75
CA GLY A 19 -24.82 21.44 -26.49
C GLY A 19 -24.98 21.81 -25.02
N MET A 20 -24.05 22.60 -24.49
CA MET A 20 -24.20 23.29 -23.21
C MET A 20 -24.24 24.80 -23.43
N VAL A 21 -25.15 25.47 -22.73
CA VAL A 21 -25.42 26.90 -22.86
C VAL A 21 -24.46 27.68 -21.98
N CYS A 22 -23.76 28.67 -22.54
CA CYS A 22 -23.01 29.65 -21.75
C CYS A 22 -23.99 30.57 -20.99
N GLY A 23 -23.84 30.63 -19.66
CA GLY A 23 -24.59 31.53 -18.79
C GLY A 23 -23.70 32.12 -17.70
N SER A 24 -23.11 33.27 -17.97
CA SER A 24 -22.27 34.01 -17.02
C SER A 24 -23.13 34.87 -16.08
N SER A 25 -22.92 34.72 -14.76
CA SER A 25 -23.35 35.66 -13.71
C SER A 25 -22.39 35.59 -12.53
N ALA A 26 -21.96 36.74 -12.02
CA ALA A 26 -21.01 36.86 -10.92
C ALA A 26 -21.65 37.52 -9.67
N LEU A 27 -20.94 37.43 -8.53
CA LEU A 27 -21.19 38.09 -7.24
C LEU A 27 -22.39 37.47 -6.45
N ALA A 28 -22.25 37.12 -5.17
CA ALA A 28 -21.67 37.95 -4.11
C ALA A 28 -21.03 37.16 -2.94
N HIS A 29 -20.11 37.82 -2.22
CA HIS A 29 -19.54 37.35 -0.96
C HIS A 29 -20.55 37.25 0.18
N THR A 30 -20.38 36.26 1.05
CA THR A 30 -20.42 36.46 2.50
C THR A 30 -19.26 35.73 3.16
N SER A 31 -18.58 36.39 4.09
CA SER A 31 -17.35 35.93 4.74
C SER A 31 -17.64 35.28 6.09
N GLY A 32 -17.15 34.05 6.27
CA GLY A 32 -17.10 33.35 7.56
C GLY A 32 -15.65 33.06 7.94
N HIS A 33 -15.00 33.98 8.66
CA HIS A 33 -13.67 33.72 9.22
C HIS A 33 -13.77 32.73 10.40
N VAL A 34 -13.32 31.50 10.19
CA VAL A 34 -12.88 30.62 11.28
C VAL A 34 -11.36 30.73 11.36
N THR A 35 -10.87 31.44 12.37
CA THR A 35 -9.43 31.67 12.57
C THR A 35 -8.82 30.55 13.39
N THR A 36 -8.74 29.34 12.83
CA THR A 36 -7.88 28.27 13.37
C THR A 36 -6.46 28.48 12.88
N THR A 37 -5.68 29.26 13.64
CA THR A 37 -4.21 29.23 13.53
C THR A 37 -3.72 27.88 14.04
N ALA A 38 -3.72 26.88 13.15
CA ALA A 38 -2.85 25.73 13.31
C ALA A 38 -1.42 26.28 13.45
N LYS A 39 -0.81 26.07 14.61
CA LYS A 39 0.65 26.22 14.71
C LYS A 39 1.22 25.22 13.72
N LEU A 40 2.00 25.68 12.74
CA LEU A 40 2.89 24.79 12.01
C LEU A 40 3.69 24.02 13.08
N ALA A 41 3.63 22.69 13.03
CA ALA A 41 4.69 21.90 13.61
C ALA A 41 5.99 22.38 12.93
N ALA A 42 7.01 22.70 13.72
CA ALA A 42 8.27 23.16 13.15
C ALA A 42 8.83 22.04 12.29
N VAL A 43 9.16 22.36 11.03
CA VAL A 43 9.93 21.48 10.15
C VAL A 43 11.15 21.02 10.93
N ARG A 44 11.28 19.71 11.15
CA ARG A 44 12.42 19.16 11.89
C ARG A 44 13.59 18.99 10.94
N GLU A 45 14.09 20.13 10.46
CA GLU A 45 15.35 20.20 9.73
C GLU A 45 16.46 19.74 10.68
N THR A 46 16.97 18.52 10.49
CA THR A 46 18.23 18.10 11.10
C THR A 46 19.36 18.75 10.31
N ALA A 47 19.54 20.07 10.48
CA ALA A 47 20.68 20.79 9.94
C ALA A 47 21.95 20.32 10.67
N HIS A 48 22.80 19.58 9.97
CA HIS A 48 24.12 19.18 10.48
C HIS A 48 25.08 20.40 10.49
N ALA A 49 26.12 20.33 11.31
CA ALA A 49 26.65 21.48 12.06
C ALA A 49 27.26 22.65 11.24
N ASP A 50 27.50 22.45 9.94
CA ASP A 50 28.05 23.43 8.99
C ASP A 50 27.20 23.61 7.71
N GLY A 51 26.11 22.85 7.55
CA GLY A 51 25.27 22.85 6.36
C GLY A 51 25.81 22.01 5.19
N VAL A 52 26.78 21.11 5.42
CA VAL A 52 27.30 20.19 4.39
C VAL A 52 26.86 18.75 4.71
N LEU A 53 26.31 18.03 3.73
CA LEU A 53 26.08 16.59 3.82
C LEU A 53 27.43 15.89 3.68
N GLU A 54 27.94 15.43 4.83
CA GLU A 54 29.23 14.76 4.93
C GLU A 54 29.19 13.32 4.41
N ARG A 55 30.37 12.75 4.21
CA ARG A 55 30.52 11.36 3.75
C ARG A 55 29.92 10.35 4.74
N ASP A 56 29.09 9.46 4.20
CA ASP A 56 28.23 8.49 4.88
C ASP A 56 27.19 9.05 5.85
N GLU A 57 27.07 10.38 5.94
CA GLU A 57 26.01 11.06 6.68
C GLU A 57 24.66 10.94 5.96
N ALA A 58 23.58 10.99 6.73
CA ALA A 58 22.22 11.00 6.22
C ALA A 58 21.41 12.14 6.85
N TRP A 59 20.70 12.89 6.01
CA TRP A 59 19.82 13.98 6.42
C TRP A 59 18.35 13.60 6.18
N PHE A 60 17.46 14.19 6.97
CA PHE A 60 16.02 13.97 6.90
C PHE A 60 15.27 15.30 7.02
N TRP A 61 14.15 15.42 6.30
CA TRP A 61 13.26 16.58 6.36
C TRP A 61 11.80 16.12 6.38
N ASP A 62 11.00 16.71 7.27
CA ASP A 62 9.54 16.66 7.17
C ASP A 62 9.07 17.67 6.11
N GLY A 63 8.37 17.19 5.09
CA GLY A 63 7.87 18.03 4.00
C GLY A 63 6.56 18.75 4.37
N GLU A 64 6.22 19.79 3.60
CA GLU A 64 4.93 20.48 3.72
C GLU A 64 3.78 19.68 3.08
N THR A 65 2.55 19.95 3.51
CA THR A 65 1.34 19.43 2.84
C THR A 65 1.09 20.20 1.56
N LEU A 66 0.97 19.50 0.43
CA LEU A 66 0.68 20.08 -0.88
C LEU A 66 -0.68 19.62 -1.38
N ASP A 67 -1.33 20.46 -2.18
CA ASP A 67 -2.55 20.16 -2.94
C ASP A 67 -2.30 20.76 -4.33
N GLY A 68 -2.24 19.95 -5.38
CA GLY A 68 -1.65 20.40 -6.64
C GLY A 68 -1.62 19.39 -7.77
N GLN A 69 -1.63 19.93 -8.99
CA GLN A 69 -1.69 19.20 -10.25
C GLN A 69 -0.64 19.78 -11.20
N VAL A 70 0.63 19.48 -10.97
CA VAL A 70 1.79 20.07 -11.64
C VAL A 70 2.49 19.03 -12.51
N PRO A 71 1.95 18.65 -13.69
CA PRO A 71 2.45 17.55 -14.52
C PRO A 71 3.78 17.84 -15.24
N SER A 72 4.41 18.99 -14.99
CA SER A 72 5.71 19.35 -15.56
C SER A 72 6.42 20.36 -14.67
N ALA A 73 7.73 20.20 -14.51
CA ALA A 73 8.57 21.16 -13.78
C ALA A 73 8.52 22.59 -14.37
N ALA A 74 8.18 22.74 -15.65
CA ALA A 74 7.98 24.05 -16.28
C ALA A 74 6.74 24.81 -15.79
N LEU A 75 5.85 24.16 -15.02
CA LEU A 75 4.64 24.73 -14.43
C LEU A 75 4.78 25.02 -12.93
N CYS A 76 5.92 24.64 -12.32
CA CYS A 76 6.26 25.00 -10.95
C CYS A 76 6.21 26.53 -10.76
N ASP A 77 5.66 26.94 -9.62
CA ASP A 77 5.46 28.33 -9.20
C ASP A 77 4.60 29.18 -10.16
N THR A 78 4.01 28.54 -11.18
CA THR A 78 3.11 29.15 -12.18
C THR A 78 1.66 28.75 -11.95
N ILE A 79 1.41 27.47 -11.66
CA ILE A 79 0.07 26.95 -11.32
C ILE A 79 -0.03 26.50 -9.86
N GLU A 80 1.03 25.88 -9.33
CA GLU A 80 1.21 25.62 -7.91
C GLU A 80 2.70 25.63 -7.55
N ARG A 81 3.00 25.84 -6.26
CA ARG A 81 4.38 25.88 -5.76
C ARG A 81 5.04 24.50 -5.81
N CYS A 82 6.31 24.45 -6.20
CA CYS A 82 7.16 23.27 -6.03
C CYS A 82 8.18 23.53 -4.92
N PRO A 83 8.09 22.88 -3.74
CA PRO A 83 9.08 23.07 -2.69
C PRO A 83 10.48 22.68 -3.12
N VAL A 84 11.47 23.43 -2.62
CA VAL A 84 12.89 23.28 -2.97
C VAL A 84 13.71 23.23 -1.70
N TYR A 85 14.63 22.26 -1.64
CA TYR A 85 15.57 22.01 -0.55
C TYR A 85 16.99 22.07 -1.10
N THR A 86 17.89 22.78 -0.41
CA THR A 86 19.31 22.88 -0.80
C THR A 86 20.13 21.82 -0.07
N LEU A 87 21.12 21.25 -0.75
CA LEU A 87 21.98 20.20 -0.23
C LEU A 87 23.42 20.43 -0.69
N THR A 88 24.29 20.95 0.17
CA THR A 88 25.71 21.09 -0.15
C THR A 88 26.42 19.75 0.11
N LEU A 89 27.09 19.19 -0.89
CA LEU A 89 27.78 17.89 -0.78
C LEU A 89 29.28 18.04 -0.51
N ALA A 90 29.81 17.21 0.39
CA ALA A 90 31.23 16.99 0.57
C ALA A 90 31.89 16.28 -0.63
N GLU A 91 33.22 16.36 -0.75
CA GLU A 91 33.99 15.66 -1.80
C GLU A 91 34.18 14.17 -1.49
N GLY A 92 34.07 13.33 -2.52
CA GLY A 92 34.50 11.92 -2.47
C GLY A 92 33.43 10.92 -2.04
N GLY A 93 32.15 11.20 -2.27
CA GLY A 93 31.10 10.17 -2.28
C GLY A 93 31.06 9.42 -3.62
N VAL A 94 30.67 8.14 -3.58
CA VAL A 94 30.48 7.30 -4.78
C VAL A 94 29.05 7.34 -5.32
N ARG A 95 28.06 7.63 -4.47
CA ARG A 95 26.65 7.76 -4.83
C ARG A 95 25.92 8.72 -3.89
N LEU A 96 25.12 9.61 -4.45
CA LEU A 96 24.09 10.36 -3.72
C LEU A 96 22.76 9.61 -3.85
N ARG A 97 22.09 9.38 -2.73
CA ARG A 97 20.70 8.91 -2.65
C ARG A 97 19.81 10.06 -2.20
N VAL A 98 18.68 10.29 -2.86
CA VAL A 98 17.64 11.24 -2.42
C VAL A 98 16.28 10.54 -2.49
N GLY A 99 15.71 10.21 -1.33
CA GLY A 99 14.46 9.46 -1.20
C GLY A 99 13.29 10.33 -0.74
N ILE A 100 12.09 9.97 -1.20
CA ILE A 100 10.81 10.54 -0.79
C ILE A 100 9.90 9.44 -0.21
N ASP A 101 9.02 9.83 0.71
CA ASP A 101 8.01 8.97 1.34
C ASP A 101 6.68 9.71 1.47
N THR A 102 5.60 9.03 1.13
CA THR A 102 4.23 9.51 1.21
C THR A 102 3.38 8.58 2.10
N PRO A 103 2.37 9.12 2.81
CA PRO A 103 1.40 8.30 3.54
C PRO A 103 0.60 7.33 2.65
N GLU A 104 0.30 7.74 1.41
CA GLU A 104 -0.59 7.03 0.50
C GLU A 104 -0.04 6.96 -0.93
N ARG A 105 -0.47 5.91 -1.66
CA ARG A 105 -0.15 5.64 -3.08
C ARG A 105 -1.06 6.37 -4.09
N THR A 106 -2.05 7.11 -3.60
CA THR A 106 -3.01 7.91 -4.39
C THR A 106 -2.40 9.21 -4.91
N ASP A 107 -1.43 9.74 -4.18
CA ASP A 107 -0.85 11.05 -4.40
C ASP A 107 0.55 10.89 -5.02
N THR A 108 0.68 11.33 -6.27
CA THR A 108 1.92 11.25 -7.04
C THR A 108 2.74 12.50 -6.82
N PHE A 109 3.83 12.34 -6.09
CA PHE A 109 4.91 13.33 -6.00
C PHE A 109 6.03 12.92 -6.97
N VAL A 110 6.73 13.92 -7.52
CA VAL A 110 7.97 13.73 -8.26
C VAL A 110 9.08 14.44 -7.53
N VAL A 111 10.23 13.78 -7.38
CA VAL A 111 11.45 14.35 -6.82
C VAL A 111 12.47 14.52 -7.95
N ASP A 112 12.89 15.76 -8.20
CA ASP A 112 13.98 16.08 -9.13
C ASP A 112 15.23 16.43 -8.32
N VAL A 113 16.36 15.78 -8.65
CA VAL A 113 17.68 16.09 -8.10
C VAL A 113 18.47 16.88 -9.15
N ILE A 114 18.88 18.09 -8.79
CA ILE A 114 19.49 19.07 -9.70
C ILE A 114 20.93 19.33 -9.27
N ASP A 115 21.85 19.24 -10.23
CA ASP A 115 23.29 19.42 -10.04
C ASP A 115 23.69 20.90 -9.84
N PRO A 116 24.95 21.19 -9.42
CA PRO A 116 25.42 22.56 -9.21
C PRO A 116 25.49 23.43 -10.49
N ASP A 117 25.46 22.82 -11.68
CA ASP A 117 25.37 23.52 -12.96
C ASP A 117 23.91 23.85 -13.35
N GLY A 118 22.92 23.36 -12.58
CA GLY A 118 21.49 23.60 -12.76
C GLY A 118 20.76 22.57 -13.63
N ASN A 119 21.39 21.44 -13.98
CA ASN A 119 20.77 20.37 -14.76
C ASN A 119 20.08 19.35 -13.85
N VAL A 120 18.98 18.74 -14.32
CA VAL A 120 18.37 17.60 -13.62
C VAL A 120 19.28 16.38 -13.81
N ALA A 121 19.98 15.97 -12.75
CA ALA A 121 20.85 14.80 -12.72
C ALA A 121 20.06 13.50 -12.58
N GLY A 122 18.89 13.55 -11.95
CA GLY A 122 17.96 12.43 -11.82
C GLY A 122 16.57 12.90 -11.41
N SER A 123 15.55 12.09 -11.71
CA SER A 123 14.15 12.36 -11.39
C SER A 123 13.43 11.03 -11.21
N ASP A 124 12.58 10.92 -10.19
CA ASP A 124 11.78 9.72 -9.91
C ASP A 124 10.44 10.10 -9.23
N SER A 125 9.47 9.17 -9.18
CA SER A 125 8.09 9.47 -8.78
C SER A 125 7.47 8.42 -7.85
N THR A 126 6.64 8.86 -6.90
CA THR A 126 5.79 7.98 -6.07
C THR A 126 4.54 7.46 -6.81
N SER A 127 4.57 7.43 -8.15
CA SER A 127 3.41 7.04 -8.95
C SER A 127 3.05 5.58 -8.65
N ASN A 128 1.93 5.37 -7.95
CA ASN A 128 1.51 4.06 -7.45
C ASN A 128 2.52 3.41 -6.46
N GLN A 129 3.40 4.18 -5.82
CA GLN A 129 4.34 3.73 -4.77
C GLN A 129 4.23 4.64 -3.53
N PHE A 130 4.63 4.16 -2.34
CA PHE A 130 4.76 5.02 -1.15
C PHE A 130 6.13 5.71 -1.11
N ASN A 131 7.12 5.08 -1.73
CA ASN A 131 8.49 5.53 -1.73
C ASN A 131 9.08 5.53 -3.13
N SER A 132 10.02 6.45 -3.34
CA SER A 132 10.80 6.63 -4.57
C SER A 132 12.16 7.18 -4.15
N GLU A 133 13.24 6.87 -4.89
CA GLU A 133 14.58 7.37 -4.56
C GLU A 133 15.46 7.52 -5.79
N VAL A 134 15.93 8.74 -5.99
CA VAL A 134 16.87 9.10 -7.06
C VAL A 134 18.29 8.71 -6.63
N LEU A 135 18.96 7.98 -7.51
CA LEU A 135 20.38 7.62 -7.39
C LEU A 135 21.20 8.48 -8.35
N VAL A 136 22.17 9.23 -7.84
CA VAL A 136 23.16 9.95 -8.65
C VAL A 136 24.54 9.35 -8.39
N GLU A 137 25.11 8.72 -9.40
CA GLU A 137 26.42 8.07 -9.35
C GLU A 137 27.56 9.08 -9.49
N GLN A 138 28.62 8.91 -8.70
CA GLN A 138 29.81 9.79 -8.67
C GLN A 138 29.45 11.29 -8.59
N PRO A 139 28.67 11.72 -7.57
CA PRO A 139 28.23 13.11 -7.44
C PRO A 139 29.42 14.05 -7.21
N VAL A 140 29.39 15.22 -7.84
CA VAL A 140 30.36 16.29 -7.58
C VAL A 140 30.05 17.02 -6.27
N ALA A 141 31.10 17.47 -5.57
CA ALA A 141 30.95 18.37 -4.43
C ALA A 141 30.38 19.73 -4.86
N GLY A 142 29.66 20.41 -3.96
CA GLY A 142 29.04 21.71 -4.21
C GLY A 142 27.55 21.73 -3.86
N ASP A 143 26.85 22.79 -4.28
CA ASP A 143 25.45 23.04 -3.92
C ASP A 143 24.48 22.34 -4.88
N TRP A 144 23.79 21.31 -4.38
CA TRP A 144 22.72 20.61 -5.09
C TRP A 144 21.35 21.13 -4.68
N THR A 145 20.36 20.89 -5.53
CA THR A 145 18.98 21.31 -5.30
C THR A 145 18.02 20.13 -5.48
N VAL A 146 17.24 19.83 -4.44
CA VAL A 146 16.15 18.84 -4.48
C VAL A 146 14.84 19.59 -4.64
N ARG A 147 14.12 19.35 -5.74
CA ARG A 147 12.79 19.92 -6.00
C ARG A 147 11.74 18.84 -5.86
N VAL A 148 10.71 19.09 -5.04
CA VAL A 148 9.52 18.25 -4.95
C VAL A 148 8.39 18.90 -5.73
N ARG A 149 7.70 18.11 -6.55
CA ARG A 149 6.62 18.55 -7.43
C ARG A 149 5.36 17.72 -7.17
N PRO A 150 4.22 18.35 -6.81
CA PRO A 150 2.94 17.65 -6.69
C PRO A 150 2.38 17.39 -8.10
N ASP A 151 2.70 16.24 -8.69
CA ASP A 151 2.30 15.89 -10.05
C ASP A 151 0.79 15.67 -10.13
N ASN A 152 0.26 14.85 -9.21
CA ASN A 152 -1.16 14.65 -8.95
C ASN A 152 -1.33 14.40 -7.44
N VAL A 153 -1.58 15.45 -6.66
CA VAL A 153 -1.68 15.41 -5.19
C VAL A 153 -2.94 16.10 -4.71
N SER A 154 -3.57 15.54 -3.70
CA SER A 154 -4.82 15.97 -3.06
C SER A 154 -4.65 16.14 -1.54
N ALA A 155 -4.05 17.27 -1.14
CA ALA A 155 -3.80 17.65 0.26
C ALA A 155 -2.98 16.61 1.08
N ALA A 156 -1.91 16.05 0.49
CA ALA A 156 -1.02 15.09 1.15
C ALA A 156 0.32 15.72 1.58
N SER A 157 0.91 15.20 2.66
CA SER A 157 2.28 15.50 3.09
C SER A 157 3.27 14.46 2.56
N PHE A 158 4.55 14.82 2.54
CA PHE A 158 5.66 13.93 2.23
C PHE A 158 6.77 14.12 3.28
N ARG A 159 7.77 13.24 3.27
CA ARG A 159 9.06 13.46 3.93
C ARG A 159 10.21 13.09 2.99
N LEU A 160 11.37 13.70 3.20
CA LEU A 160 12.56 13.51 2.37
C LEU A 160 13.72 12.96 3.20
N ARG A 161 14.60 12.24 2.52
CA ARG A 161 15.90 11.80 3.05
C ARG A 161 16.99 11.95 2.00
N ALA A 162 18.23 12.19 2.42
CA ALA A 162 19.38 12.15 1.53
C ALA A 162 20.58 11.49 2.22
N LYS A 163 21.44 10.84 1.43
CA LYS A 163 22.71 10.26 1.91
C LYS A 163 23.79 10.33 0.84
N LEU A 164 25.00 10.71 1.24
CA LEU A 164 26.21 10.67 0.41
C LEU A 164 27.04 9.43 0.78
N GLU A 165 26.92 8.35 0.02
CA GLU A 165 27.61 7.09 0.31
C GLU A 165 29.07 7.11 -0.12
N THR A 166 29.99 6.56 0.67
CA THR A 166 31.38 6.28 0.23
C THR A 166 31.58 4.86 -0.25
N VAL A 167 30.73 3.93 0.21
CA VAL A 167 30.63 2.55 -0.24
C VAL A 167 29.17 2.19 -0.35
N ARG A 168 28.77 1.49 -1.42
CA ARG A 168 27.38 1.06 -1.61
C ARG A 168 27.04 -0.08 -0.64
N PRO A 169 25.83 -0.15 -0.07
CA PRO A 169 25.35 -1.31 0.67
C PRO A 169 25.55 -2.63 -0.08
N GLU A 170 25.31 -2.63 -1.39
CA GLU A 170 25.53 -3.78 -2.28
C GLU A 170 27.00 -4.22 -2.30
N ASP A 171 27.96 -3.29 -2.31
CA ASP A 171 29.39 -3.57 -2.28
C ASP A 171 29.86 -4.05 -0.89
N LEU A 172 29.18 -3.63 0.19
CA LEU A 172 29.47 -4.08 1.56
C LEU A 172 28.98 -5.51 1.79
N ALA A 173 27.81 -5.89 1.28
CA ALA A 173 27.28 -7.25 1.37
C ALA A 173 28.18 -8.28 0.67
N ASN A 174 28.88 -7.87 -0.39
CA ASN A 174 29.76 -8.74 -1.18
C ASN A 174 31.22 -8.83 -0.66
N GLN A 175 31.51 -8.31 0.55
CA GLN A 175 32.86 -8.35 1.13
C GLN A 175 33.10 -9.56 2.06
N GLY A 176 34.36 -9.97 2.15
CA GLY A 176 34.85 -10.96 3.10
C GLY A 176 34.90 -12.39 2.55
N GLU A 177 34.72 -13.37 3.43
CA GLU A 177 34.59 -14.78 3.04
C GLU A 177 33.20 -15.04 2.44
N ARG A 178 33.09 -16.05 1.55
CA ARG A 178 31.82 -16.47 0.94
C ARG A 178 30.80 -16.81 2.03
N HIS A 179 29.70 -16.09 2.06
CA HIS A 179 28.56 -16.34 2.95
C HIS A 179 27.25 -16.14 2.19
N VAL A 180 26.18 -16.74 2.68
CA VAL A 180 24.84 -16.62 2.08
C VAL A 180 24.21 -15.28 2.50
N LEU A 181 23.59 -14.60 1.54
CA LEU A 181 22.78 -13.41 1.75
C LEU A 181 21.31 -13.86 1.78
N LEU A 182 20.73 -13.92 2.98
CA LEU A 182 19.34 -14.34 3.18
C LEU A 182 18.41 -13.12 3.34
N PRO A 183 17.13 -13.21 2.93
CA PRO A 183 16.11 -12.23 3.26
C PRO A 183 15.77 -12.23 4.76
N ASN A 184 15.03 -11.21 5.19
CA ASN A 184 14.40 -11.16 6.51
C ASN A 184 13.02 -10.53 6.38
N LEU A 185 12.01 -11.37 6.23
CA LEU A 185 10.65 -11.02 5.97
C LEU A 185 9.97 -10.53 7.25
N ARG A 186 9.42 -9.33 7.18
CA ARG A 186 8.46 -8.81 8.14
C ARG A 186 7.17 -8.45 7.46
N THR A 187 6.15 -8.12 8.24
CA THR A 187 4.88 -7.62 7.72
C THR A 187 4.71 -6.13 8.02
N VAL A 188 4.09 -5.39 7.10
CA VAL A 188 3.48 -4.09 7.38
C VAL A 188 2.36 -4.32 8.40
N PRO A 189 2.39 -3.70 9.60
CA PRO A 189 1.35 -3.91 10.59
C PRO A 189 -0.03 -3.49 10.04
N PRO A 190 -1.07 -4.35 10.12
CA PRO A 190 -2.36 -4.12 9.48
C PRO A 190 -2.97 -2.75 9.79
N TYR A 191 -3.51 -2.10 8.76
CA TYR A 191 -4.15 -0.78 8.86
C TYR A 191 -5.26 -0.63 7.81
N GLU A 192 -5.85 0.56 7.68
CA GLU A 192 -6.89 0.85 6.68
C GLU A 192 -8.08 -0.13 6.74
N PHE A 193 -8.62 -0.33 7.95
CA PHE A 193 -9.66 -1.32 8.22
C PHE A 193 -11.03 -0.92 7.68
N THR A 194 -11.74 -1.87 7.06
CA THR A 194 -13.13 -1.70 6.63
C THR A 194 -13.90 -3.02 6.62
N PHE A 195 -15.23 -2.94 6.76
CA PHE A 195 -16.13 -4.07 6.46
C PHE A 195 -16.68 -4.04 5.03
N VAL A 196 -16.33 -3.04 4.21
CA VAL A 196 -16.92 -2.82 2.88
C VAL A 196 -16.09 -3.49 1.80
N ALA A 197 -16.74 -4.28 0.94
CA ALA A 197 -16.10 -4.87 -0.25
C ALA A 197 -15.75 -3.79 -1.29
N PRO A 198 -14.73 -3.98 -2.13
CA PRO A 198 -14.49 -3.13 -3.29
C PRO A 198 -15.66 -3.12 -4.30
N ALA A 199 -15.84 -2.00 -5.01
CA ALA A 199 -16.87 -1.80 -6.02
C ALA A 199 -16.71 -2.69 -7.26
N ASN A 200 -15.47 -2.97 -7.66
CA ASN A 200 -15.16 -3.93 -8.71
C ASN A 200 -14.50 -5.19 -8.11
N PRO A 201 -15.26 -6.29 -7.90
CA PRO A 201 -14.72 -7.54 -7.35
C PRO A 201 -13.81 -8.28 -8.34
N LEU A 202 -13.71 -7.84 -9.60
CA LEU A 202 -12.80 -8.39 -10.61
C LEU A 202 -11.50 -7.56 -10.76
N ASN A 203 -11.32 -6.48 -9.99
CA ASN A 203 -10.14 -5.62 -10.05
C ASN A 203 -8.93 -6.16 -9.26
N GLY A 204 -8.81 -7.48 -9.11
CA GLY A 204 -7.49 -8.12 -8.89
C GLY A 204 -6.58 -7.97 -10.12
N LEU A 205 -7.15 -7.55 -11.26
CA LEU A 205 -6.45 -7.21 -12.48
C LEU A 205 -5.76 -5.83 -12.37
N TYR A 206 -4.52 -5.87 -11.90
CA TYR A 206 -3.47 -4.88 -12.14
C TYR A 206 -3.50 -3.56 -11.33
N PRO A 207 -2.33 -3.00 -10.94
CA PRO A 207 -2.25 -1.63 -10.40
C PRO A 207 -2.75 -0.55 -11.38
N PRO A 208 -3.16 0.64 -10.89
CA PRO A 208 -3.08 1.06 -9.50
C PRO A 208 -4.28 0.60 -8.67
N ASP A 209 -4.01 0.20 -7.43
CA ASP A 209 -5.04 -0.25 -6.47
C ASP A 209 -6.02 0.88 -6.09
N THR A 210 -5.71 2.11 -6.53
CA THR A 210 -6.50 3.34 -6.35
C THR A 210 -7.79 3.38 -7.19
N VAL A 211 -7.92 2.52 -8.22
CA VAL A 211 -9.09 2.50 -9.12
C VAL A 211 -10.27 1.68 -8.56
N ASN A 212 -10.12 1.07 -7.39
CA ASN A 212 -11.16 0.23 -6.78
C ASN A 212 -11.72 0.90 -5.50
N PRO A 213 -12.73 1.79 -5.59
CA PRO A 213 -13.34 2.40 -4.41
C PRO A 213 -14.19 1.38 -3.62
N PRO A 214 -14.59 1.67 -2.37
CA PRO A 214 -15.57 0.85 -1.66
C PRO A 214 -16.89 0.78 -2.43
N LEU A 215 -17.55 -0.39 -2.38
CA LEU A 215 -18.92 -0.54 -2.86
C LEU A 215 -19.88 0.11 -1.85
N GLU A 216 -20.02 1.42 -1.92
CA GLU A 216 -20.95 2.17 -1.09
C GLU A 216 -21.81 3.10 -1.94
N VAL A 217 -23.13 3.07 -1.71
CA VAL A 217 -24.08 3.97 -2.37
C VAL A 217 -24.96 4.61 -1.31
N ALA A 218 -24.83 5.93 -1.13
CA ALA A 218 -25.62 6.74 -0.19
C ALA A 218 -25.59 6.22 1.26
N GLY A 219 -24.41 5.85 1.78
CA GLY A 219 -24.26 5.31 3.14
C GLY A 219 -24.58 3.82 3.28
N ILE A 220 -24.83 3.11 2.18
CA ILE A 220 -25.17 1.68 2.17
C ILE A 220 -24.02 0.91 1.52
N ALA A 221 -23.36 0.06 2.30
CA ALA A 221 -22.38 -0.92 1.84
C ALA A 221 -23.05 -2.31 1.75
N PRO A 222 -23.51 -2.77 0.56
CA PRO A 222 -24.31 -3.98 0.45
C PRO A 222 -23.50 -5.29 0.50
N LEU A 223 -22.17 -5.23 0.33
CA LEU A 223 -21.29 -6.39 0.33
C LEU A 223 -20.08 -6.14 1.26
N SER A 224 -19.69 -7.18 1.98
CA SER A 224 -18.50 -7.15 2.86
C SER A 224 -17.30 -7.90 2.28
N CYS A 225 -17.59 -8.97 1.54
CA CYS A 225 -16.62 -9.82 0.86
C CYS A 225 -16.79 -9.71 -0.67
N THR A 226 -15.75 -10.03 -1.44
CA THR A 226 -15.85 -10.20 -2.90
C THR A 226 -16.52 -11.53 -3.27
N ALA A 227 -16.89 -11.70 -4.55
CA ALA A 227 -17.69 -12.83 -4.98
C ALA A 227 -16.97 -14.19 -4.85
N ASP A 228 -15.65 -14.21 -5.03
CA ASP A 228 -14.75 -15.35 -4.83
C ASP A 228 -14.54 -15.68 -3.33
N GLU A 229 -14.43 -14.65 -2.49
CA GLU A 229 -14.34 -14.79 -1.04
C GLU A 229 -15.64 -15.38 -0.46
N MET A 230 -16.81 -14.93 -0.93
CA MET A 230 -18.12 -15.49 -0.52
C MET A 230 -18.46 -16.84 -1.14
N ALA A 231 -17.80 -17.23 -2.24
CA ALA A 231 -18.18 -18.43 -2.96
C ALA A 231 -18.02 -19.69 -2.07
N PRO A 232 -18.93 -20.68 -2.15
CA PRO A 232 -18.85 -21.89 -1.35
C PRO A 232 -17.49 -22.60 -1.47
N VAL A 233 -17.02 -23.16 -0.36
CA VAL A 233 -15.73 -23.90 -0.30
C VAL A 233 -15.77 -25.11 -1.24
N GLU A 234 -16.95 -25.70 -1.46
CA GLU A 234 -17.15 -26.80 -2.43
C GLU A 234 -16.96 -26.37 -3.90
N LEU A 235 -16.94 -25.06 -4.19
CA LEU A 235 -16.59 -24.48 -5.48
C LEU A 235 -15.18 -23.86 -5.50
N GLY A 236 -14.41 -24.04 -4.42
CA GLY A 236 -13.08 -23.46 -4.23
C GLY A 236 -13.06 -21.97 -3.96
N GLY A 237 -14.15 -21.41 -3.40
CA GLY A 237 -14.18 -20.07 -2.82
C GLY A 237 -13.84 -20.04 -1.33
N GLY A 238 -13.82 -18.84 -0.75
CA GLY A 238 -13.46 -18.63 0.66
C GLY A 238 -14.54 -19.02 1.68
N GLY A 239 -15.80 -19.20 1.24
CA GLY A 239 -16.95 -19.44 2.11
C GLY A 239 -17.28 -18.29 3.08
N ALA A 240 -16.74 -17.09 2.84
CA ALA A 240 -16.75 -16.00 3.80
C ALA A 240 -18.11 -15.30 3.89
N VAL A 241 -18.51 -14.89 5.09
CA VAL A 241 -19.81 -14.24 5.35
C VAL A 241 -19.70 -12.79 5.83
N ARG A 242 -18.63 -12.40 6.52
CA ARG A 242 -18.35 -10.99 6.86
C ARG A 242 -16.84 -10.76 6.92
N CYS A 243 -16.30 -10.03 5.95
CA CYS A 243 -14.87 -9.82 5.81
C CYS A 243 -14.45 -8.55 6.56
N LEU A 244 -13.66 -8.71 7.61
CA LEU A 244 -12.88 -7.61 8.18
C LEU A 244 -11.66 -7.42 7.27
N ARG A 245 -11.72 -6.43 6.37
CA ARG A 245 -10.69 -6.13 5.38
C ARG A 245 -9.66 -5.15 5.96
N PHE A 246 -8.42 -5.24 5.47
CA PHE A 246 -7.32 -4.36 5.89
C PHE A 246 -6.18 -4.37 4.88
N THR A 247 -5.35 -3.33 4.94
CA THR A 247 -4.11 -3.20 4.18
C THR A 247 -2.94 -3.78 4.98
N SER A 248 -2.12 -4.62 4.32
CA SER A 248 -0.92 -5.28 4.87
C SER A 248 -0.03 -5.75 3.71
N GLY A 249 1.20 -6.18 3.97
CA GLY A 249 2.08 -6.79 2.98
C GLY A 249 3.45 -7.13 3.57
N PRO A 250 4.35 -7.78 2.81
CA PRO A 250 5.65 -8.20 3.32
C PRO A 250 6.72 -7.14 3.07
N ILE A 251 7.78 -7.21 3.86
CA ILE A 251 8.94 -6.32 3.85
C ILE A 251 10.18 -7.18 3.95
N ASN A 252 11.18 -7.00 3.10
CA ASN A 252 12.48 -7.64 3.23
C ASN A 252 13.50 -6.69 3.90
N LEU A 253 13.94 -7.04 5.11
CA LEU A 253 14.99 -6.33 5.87
C LEU A 253 16.28 -7.15 6.00
N GLY A 254 16.41 -8.25 5.26
CA GLY A 254 17.61 -9.08 5.27
C GLY A 254 18.68 -8.52 4.33
N PRO A 255 19.95 -8.96 4.45
CA PRO A 255 21.02 -8.60 3.52
C PRO A 255 20.87 -9.22 2.12
N GLY A 256 19.97 -10.19 1.93
CA GLY A 256 19.72 -10.86 0.66
C GLY A 256 18.33 -10.62 0.10
N ILE A 257 18.21 -10.71 -1.22
CA ILE A 257 16.94 -10.64 -1.95
C ILE A 257 16.02 -11.82 -1.56
N TYR A 258 14.72 -11.57 -1.43
CA TYR A 258 13.74 -12.65 -1.48
C TYR A 258 13.56 -13.05 -2.94
N ASP A 259 14.02 -14.23 -3.34
CA ASP A 259 14.03 -14.65 -4.75
C ASP A 259 13.53 -16.10 -4.87
N MET A 260 12.35 -16.25 -5.46
CA MET A 260 11.65 -17.52 -5.62
C MET A 260 11.41 -17.82 -7.10
N ARG A 261 11.82 -19.02 -7.55
CA ARG A 261 11.80 -19.48 -8.95
C ARG A 261 10.83 -20.63 -9.15
N PHE A 262 10.19 -20.66 -10.32
CA PHE A 262 9.31 -21.74 -10.76
C PHE A 262 9.23 -21.84 -12.30
N SER A 263 8.72 -22.95 -12.83
CA SER A 263 8.53 -23.12 -14.29
C SER A 263 7.33 -24.02 -14.58
N LEU A 264 6.14 -23.43 -14.72
CA LEU A 264 4.91 -24.18 -14.97
C LEU A 264 5.02 -25.13 -16.18
N LEU A 265 5.67 -24.70 -17.27
CA LEU A 265 5.81 -25.54 -18.45
C LEU A 265 6.68 -26.78 -18.18
N GLU A 266 7.80 -26.62 -17.48
CA GLU A 266 8.69 -27.74 -17.14
C GLU A 266 8.05 -28.66 -16.11
N ASP A 267 7.43 -28.09 -15.07
CA ASP A 267 6.74 -28.85 -14.03
C ASP A 267 5.51 -29.59 -14.57
N ALA A 268 4.77 -29.01 -15.52
CA ALA A 268 3.66 -29.71 -16.19
C ALA A 268 4.14 -30.85 -17.09
N ILE A 269 5.28 -30.69 -17.78
CA ILE A 269 5.89 -31.76 -18.60
C ILE A 269 6.45 -32.88 -17.71
N ALA A 270 7.04 -32.53 -16.55
CA ALA A 270 7.56 -33.47 -15.58
C ALA A 270 6.46 -34.20 -14.77
N GLY A 271 5.24 -33.64 -14.72
CA GLY A 271 4.14 -34.14 -13.88
C GLY A 271 4.22 -33.65 -12.42
N ASN A 272 5.02 -32.62 -12.13
CA ASN A 272 5.15 -31.98 -10.83
C ASN A 272 4.06 -30.92 -10.60
N ALA A 273 3.56 -30.28 -11.66
CA ALA A 273 2.44 -29.34 -11.59
C ALA A 273 1.09 -30.06 -11.77
N TYR A 274 0.08 -29.66 -10.99
CA TYR A 274 -1.25 -30.27 -11.01
C TYR A 274 -2.37 -29.23 -10.94
N LEU A 275 -3.56 -29.62 -11.41
CA LEU A 275 -4.78 -28.83 -11.26
C LEU A 275 -5.39 -29.06 -9.87
N ASN A 276 -5.75 -27.99 -9.17
CA ASN A 276 -6.37 -28.04 -7.84
C ASN A 276 -7.84 -27.59 -7.91
N PRO A 277 -8.78 -28.49 -8.27
CA PRO A 277 -10.19 -28.13 -8.41
C PRO A 277 -10.88 -27.81 -7.08
N GLN A 278 -10.29 -28.17 -5.93
CA GLN A 278 -10.78 -27.82 -4.59
C GLN A 278 -10.54 -26.35 -4.25
N GLU A 279 -9.59 -25.69 -4.92
CA GLU A 279 -9.22 -24.29 -4.72
C GLU A 279 -9.29 -23.53 -6.06
N ALA A 280 -10.31 -23.87 -6.87
CA ALA A 280 -10.39 -23.45 -8.27
C ALA A 280 -10.40 -21.93 -8.48
N LEU A 281 -10.83 -21.13 -7.48
CA LEU A 281 -10.87 -19.67 -7.54
C LEU A 281 -9.62 -18.98 -6.95
N SER A 282 -8.74 -19.71 -6.27
CA SER A 282 -7.58 -19.16 -5.56
C SER A 282 -6.24 -19.75 -6.00
N ARG A 283 -6.15 -21.06 -6.24
CA ARG A 283 -4.89 -21.79 -6.50
C ARG A 283 -5.07 -22.82 -7.62
N THR A 284 -5.63 -22.41 -8.76
CA THR A 284 -6.14 -23.29 -9.83
C THR A 284 -5.11 -24.32 -10.35
N VAL A 285 -3.85 -23.90 -10.44
CA VAL A 285 -2.71 -24.74 -10.84
C VAL A 285 -1.66 -24.60 -9.75
N VAL A 286 -1.07 -25.70 -9.27
CA VAL A 286 -0.05 -25.70 -8.21
C VAL A 286 1.18 -26.48 -8.69
N GLY A 287 2.38 -26.02 -8.35
CA GLY A 287 3.64 -26.73 -8.61
C GLY A 287 4.75 -26.37 -7.61
N PRO A 288 5.91 -27.03 -7.67
CA PRO A 288 7.02 -26.81 -6.74
C PRO A 288 7.75 -25.50 -7.02
N LYS A 289 8.26 -24.84 -5.98
CA LYS A 289 8.97 -23.57 -6.04
C LYS A 289 10.33 -23.69 -5.36
N LEU A 290 11.36 -23.06 -5.91
CA LEU A 290 12.71 -23.03 -5.36
C LEU A 290 13.07 -21.63 -4.87
N GLN A 291 13.78 -21.50 -3.75
CA GLN A 291 14.44 -20.24 -3.38
C GLN A 291 15.83 -20.20 -4.03
N ALA A 292 16.19 -19.06 -4.60
CA ALA A 292 17.55 -18.74 -5.00
C ALA A 292 18.31 -18.16 -3.80
N LEU A 293 19.29 -18.91 -3.29
CA LEU A 293 20.21 -18.46 -2.25
C LEU A 293 21.38 -17.75 -2.92
N HIS A 294 21.40 -16.43 -2.82
CA HIS A 294 22.50 -15.60 -3.33
C HIS A 294 23.64 -15.57 -2.31
N TYR A 295 24.89 -15.62 -2.78
CA TYR A 295 26.09 -15.55 -1.94
C TYR A 295 26.91 -14.30 -2.24
N SER A 296 27.69 -13.86 -1.24
CA SER A 296 28.56 -12.66 -1.33
C SER A 296 29.64 -12.70 -2.42
N ASP A 297 29.89 -13.86 -3.03
CA ASP A 297 30.78 -14.02 -4.20
C ASP A 297 30.04 -13.99 -5.55
N GLY A 298 28.73 -13.71 -5.55
CA GLY A 298 27.85 -13.73 -6.71
C GLY A 298 27.43 -15.12 -7.18
N SER A 299 27.79 -16.20 -6.45
CA SER A 299 27.25 -17.53 -6.73
C SER A 299 25.82 -17.68 -6.21
N VAL A 300 25.05 -18.58 -6.84
CA VAL A 300 23.66 -18.86 -6.48
C VAL A 300 23.46 -20.37 -6.31
N GLU A 301 22.81 -20.77 -5.22
CA GLU A 301 22.35 -22.15 -4.98
C GLU A 301 20.81 -22.17 -4.93
N PHE A 302 20.18 -23.29 -5.28
CA PHE A 302 18.71 -23.40 -5.26
C PHE A 302 18.25 -24.45 -4.25
N VAL A 303 17.28 -24.09 -3.41
CA VAL A 303 16.70 -24.98 -2.38
C VAL A 303 15.18 -25.04 -2.50
N PRO A 304 14.51 -26.15 -2.14
CA PRO A 304 13.05 -26.22 -2.13
C PRO A 304 12.42 -25.23 -1.16
N ALA A 305 11.40 -24.49 -1.60
CA ALA A 305 10.82 -23.38 -0.84
C ALA A 305 9.27 -23.38 -0.85
N GLY A 306 8.65 -24.56 -0.86
CA GLY A 306 7.20 -24.72 -0.92
C GLY A 306 6.66 -24.80 -2.36
N THR A 307 5.49 -24.19 -2.60
CA THR A 307 4.78 -24.25 -3.88
C THR A 307 4.46 -22.86 -4.42
N TYR A 308 4.33 -22.77 -5.73
CA TYR A 308 3.70 -21.65 -6.41
C TYR A 308 2.30 -22.07 -6.88
N SER A 309 1.41 -21.11 -7.09
CA SER A 309 0.13 -21.37 -7.74
C SER A 309 -0.30 -20.28 -8.71
N PHE A 310 -1.21 -20.60 -9.64
CA PHE A 310 -1.87 -19.60 -10.50
C PHE A 310 -3.18 -19.13 -9.87
N HIS A 311 -3.32 -17.82 -9.66
CA HIS A 311 -4.49 -17.22 -9.02
C HIS A 311 -5.41 -16.55 -10.05
N PRO A 312 -6.58 -17.14 -10.37
CA PRO A 312 -7.36 -16.74 -11.55
C PRO A 312 -7.98 -15.34 -11.44
N ILE A 313 -8.25 -14.85 -10.23
CA ILE A 313 -8.78 -13.50 -9.98
C ILE A 313 -7.71 -12.41 -10.08
N HIS A 314 -6.44 -12.76 -9.87
CA HIS A 314 -5.28 -11.85 -9.96
C HIS A 314 -4.56 -11.97 -11.32
N PHE A 315 -4.79 -13.08 -12.02
CA PHE A 315 -4.27 -13.41 -13.35
C PHE A 315 -2.73 -13.53 -13.43
N HIS A 316 -2.07 -13.84 -12.31
CA HIS A 316 -0.65 -14.11 -12.22
C HIS A 316 -0.34 -15.26 -11.25
N PHE A 317 0.92 -15.70 -11.25
CA PHE A 317 1.43 -16.68 -10.30
C PHE A 317 1.72 -16.05 -8.95
N HIS A 318 1.55 -16.86 -7.91
CA HIS A 318 1.66 -16.51 -6.52
C HIS A 318 2.61 -17.43 -5.79
N ASP A 319 3.28 -16.88 -4.79
CA ASP A 319 3.88 -17.65 -3.70
C ASP A 319 2.80 -18.12 -2.73
N ASP A 320 2.64 -19.42 -2.55
CA ASP A 320 1.58 -19.96 -1.69
C ASP A 320 1.87 -19.70 -0.21
N TYR A 321 0.85 -19.27 0.54
CA TYR A 321 0.86 -19.13 2.01
C TYR A 321 1.87 -18.14 2.61
N VAL A 322 2.63 -17.39 1.80
CA VAL A 322 3.61 -16.42 2.28
C VAL A 322 3.01 -15.30 3.16
N LEU A 323 1.69 -15.04 3.10
CA LEU A 323 0.99 -14.14 4.03
C LEU A 323 -0.25 -14.80 4.63
N SER A 324 -0.24 -14.95 5.95
CA SER A 324 -1.32 -15.54 6.75
C SER A 324 -1.88 -14.53 7.76
N PHE A 325 -3.19 -14.60 8.02
CA PHE A 325 -3.90 -13.65 8.88
C PHE A 325 -4.72 -14.36 9.95
N GLU A 326 -4.76 -13.78 11.16
CA GLU A 326 -5.51 -14.35 12.28
C GLU A 326 -6.32 -13.29 13.02
N LEU A 327 -7.52 -13.66 13.46
CA LEU A 327 -8.36 -12.80 14.29
C LEU A 327 -8.49 -13.37 15.70
N TYR A 328 -8.15 -12.56 16.69
CA TYR A 328 -8.31 -12.86 18.11
C TYR A 328 -9.28 -11.90 18.77
N ALA A 329 -10.29 -12.41 19.47
CA ALA A 329 -11.10 -11.63 20.40
C ALA A 329 -10.32 -11.41 21.71
N VAL A 330 -10.40 -10.19 22.24
CA VAL A 330 -9.77 -9.83 23.52
C VAL A 330 -10.72 -10.15 24.67
N THR A 331 -10.32 -11.11 25.51
CA THR A 331 -11.11 -11.65 26.62
C THR A 331 -10.69 -11.10 27.99
N ASP A 332 -9.43 -10.66 28.14
CA ASP A 332 -8.95 -9.93 29.32
C ASP A 332 -7.95 -8.84 28.88
N PRO A 333 -8.39 -7.60 28.64
CA PRO A 333 -7.51 -6.52 28.17
C PRO A 333 -6.50 -6.05 29.24
N ALA A 334 -6.67 -6.42 30.51
CA ALA A 334 -5.73 -6.09 31.57
C ALA A 334 -4.56 -7.09 31.66
N ARG A 335 -4.71 -8.30 31.09
CA ARG A 335 -3.71 -9.37 31.12
C ARG A 335 -3.31 -9.92 29.74
N GLY A 336 -3.86 -9.39 28.65
CA GLY A 336 -3.66 -9.92 27.30
C GLY A 336 -4.35 -11.27 27.06
N GLY A 337 -5.51 -11.48 27.67
CA GLY A 337 -6.34 -12.65 27.37
C GLY A 337 -6.86 -12.58 25.93
N LEU A 338 -6.50 -13.57 25.12
CA LEU A 338 -6.86 -13.66 23.70
C LEU A 338 -7.49 -15.02 23.38
N GLN A 339 -8.53 -15.01 22.54
CA GLN A 339 -9.14 -16.21 21.96
C GLN A 339 -9.17 -16.08 20.44
N ARG A 340 -8.62 -17.05 19.72
CA ARG A 340 -8.70 -17.10 18.24
C ARG A 340 -10.16 -17.34 17.83
N VAL A 341 -10.70 -16.46 17.00
CA VAL A 341 -12.13 -16.48 16.59
C VAL A 341 -12.36 -16.38 15.09
N GLY A 342 -11.33 -16.02 14.31
CA GLY A 342 -11.38 -16.00 12.85
C GLY A 342 -10.03 -16.32 12.24
N VAL A 343 -10.06 -16.66 10.95
CA VAL A 343 -8.89 -16.93 10.13
C VAL A 343 -9.00 -16.16 8.83
N GLY A 344 -7.85 -15.89 8.23
CA GLY A 344 -7.72 -15.43 6.86
C GLY A 344 -6.36 -15.89 6.32
N SER A 345 -6.23 -15.94 5.01
CA SER A 345 -4.94 -16.14 4.37
C SER A 345 -4.98 -15.43 3.04
N LYS A 346 -3.89 -14.76 2.69
CA LYS A 346 -3.69 -14.43 1.29
C LYS A 346 -3.22 -15.72 0.62
N SER A 347 -4.10 -16.29 -0.19
CA SER A 347 -3.87 -17.46 -1.07
C SER A 347 -2.45 -17.52 -1.66
N GLY A 348 -1.98 -16.36 -2.12
CA GLY A 348 -0.56 -16.10 -2.29
C GLY A 348 -0.28 -14.71 -2.89
N PHE A 349 0.98 -14.49 -3.28
CA PHE A 349 1.54 -13.15 -3.44
C PHE A 349 2.48 -13.02 -4.65
N CYS A 350 2.42 -11.88 -5.34
CA CYS A 350 3.44 -11.40 -6.27
C CYS A 350 3.90 -10.00 -5.80
N PRO A 351 5.16 -9.88 -5.32
CA PRO A 351 5.72 -8.61 -4.83
C PRO A 351 5.93 -7.56 -5.91
N ALA A 352 5.83 -6.29 -5.51
CA ALA A 352 6.45 -5.15 -6.17
C ALA A 352 7.10 -4.24 -5.12
N ASP A 353 8.29 -3.70 -5.45
CA ASP A 353 8.99 -2.74 -4.61
C ASP A 353 8.23 -1.40 -4.58
N GLN A 354 7.47 -1.17 -3.50
CA GLN A 354 6.58 0.00 -3.35
C GLN A 354 6.86 0.84 -2.10
N LEU A 355 7.54 0.25 -1.10
CA LEU A 355 7.68 0.78 0.25
C LEU A 355 9.11 0.56 0.75
N PHE A 356 9.70 1.53 1.44
CA PHE A 356 10.92 1.32 2.22
C PHE A 356 10.58 0.64 3.53
N GLY A 357 11.12 -0.57 3.75
CA GLY A 357 10.92 -1.32 4.98
C GLY A 357 11.48 -0.64 6.23
N ASP A 358 12.49 0.21 6.04
CA ASP A 358 13.06 1.07 7.05
C ASP A 358 13.43 2.43 6.43
N TRP A 359 12.62 3.45 6.72
CA TRP A 359 12.87 4.82 6.25
C TRP A 359 14.23 5.39 6.69
N SER A 360 14.66 5.03 7.91
CA SER A 360 15.90 5.53 8.51
C SER A 360 17.15 4.79 8.03
N ALA A 361 17.00 3.66 7.34
CA ALA A 361 18.11 2.91 6.76
C ALA A 361 18.19 3.14 5.24
N PHE A 362 19.39 3.38 4.75
CA PHE A 362 19.72 3.41 3.31
C PHE A 362 20.26 2.04 2.91
N MET A 363 19.38 1.04 3.02
CA MET A 363 19.70 -0.36 2.70
C MET A 363 19.04 -0.84 1.42
N GLN A 364 18.26 0.02 0.76
CA GLN A 364 17.50 -0.31 -0.43
C GLN A 364 18.43 -0.75 -1.57
N GLY A 365 18.38 -2.04 -1.87
CA GLY A 365 18.91 -2.62 -3.09
C GLY A 365 18.06 -2.25 -4.29
N TYR A 366 18.62 -2.41 -5.47
CA TYR A 366 17.94 -2.22 -6.75
C TYR A 366 18.14 -3.45 -7.61
N GLU A 367 18.01 -4.61 -6.97
CA GLU A 367 17.82 -5.85 -7.68
C GLU A 367 16.59 -5.75 -8.59
N THR A 368 16.50 -6.59 -9.61
CA THR A 368 15.27 -6.73 -10.39
C THR A 368 14.66 -8.10 -10.08
N PRO A 369 13.96 -8.24 -8.94
CA PRO A 369 13.30 -9.50 -8.59
C PRO A 369 12.20 -9.91 -9.59
N GLY A 370 11.76 -8.94 -10.41
CA GLY A 370 10.55 -9.03 -11.23
C GLY A 370 9.30 -8.80 -10.39
N GLY A 371 8.28 -8.17 -10.97
CA GLY A 371 7.13 -7.65 -10.22
C GLY A 371 5.77 -7.98 -10.80
N ASP A 372 4.74 -7.30 -10.29
CA ASP A 372 3.34 -7.49 -10.71
C ASP A 372 2.99 -6.84 -12.07
N THR A 373 3.98 -6.41 -12.86
CA THR A 373 3.81 -5.78 -14.20
C THR A 373 3.47 -6.82 -15.30
N PRO A 374 2.65 -6.53 -16.33
CA PRO A 374 2.19 -7.55 -17.27
C PRO A 374 3.33 -7.89 -18.23
N LEU A 375 3.53 -9.18 -18.50
CA LEU A 375 4.71 -9.75 -19.20
C LEU A 375 5.98 -9.85 -18.33
N ASP A 376 5.91 -9.50 -17.05
CA ASP A 376 7.00 -9.66 -16.08
C ASP A 376 6.99 -11.06 -15.44
N SER A 377 7.91 -11.29 -14.50
CA SER A 377 8.26 -12.58 -13.94
C SER A 377 7.09 -13.36 -13.32
N CYS A 378 6.18 -12.69 -12.61
CA CYS A 378 5.00 -13.32 -12.02
C CYS A 378 3.96 -13.79 -13.05
N PHE A 379 4.10 -13.42 -14.33
CA PHE A 379 3.23 -13.88 -15.42
C PHE A 379 3.91 -14.97 -16.27
N SER A 380 5.20 -15.22 -16.07
CA SER A 380 6.02 -16.10 -16.90
C SER A 380 5.74 -17.58 -16.60
N PRO A 381 5.18 -18.37 -17.54
CA PRO A 381 4.90 -19.79 -17.31
C PRO A 381 6.13 -20.69 -17.50
N SER A 382 7.29 -20.16 -17.88
CA SER A 382 8.49 -20.94 -18.23
C SER A 382 9.79 -20.43 -17.62
N ASN A 383 9.75 -19.28 -16.95
CA ASN A 383 10.88 -18.69 -16.22
C ASN A 383 10.27 -17.73 -15.18
N GLY A 384 9.55 -18.31 -14.23
CA GLY A 384 8.83 -17.58 -13.21
C GLY A 384 9.76 -17.07 -12.12
N VAL A 385 9.57 -15.83 -11.71
CA VAL A 385 10.23 -15.24 -10.54
C VAL A 385 9.20 -14.49 -9.71
N ILE A 386 9.30 -14.64 -8.40
CA ILE A 386 8.56 -13.87 -7.39
C ILE A 386 9.65 -13.38 -6.44
N GLY A 387 9.82 -12.06 -6.27
CA GLY A 387 10.86 -11.57 -5.37
C GLY A 387 10.69 -10.16 -4.83
N LEU A 388 11.31 -9.91 -3.68
CA LEU A 388 11.24 -8.63 -2.97
C LEU A 388 12.67 -8.15 -2.66
N SER A 389 13.01 -6.95 -3.16
CA SER A 389 14.37 -6.41 -3.11
C SER A 389 14.85 -6.13 -1.69
N VAL A 390 16.15 -6.02 -1.50
CA VAL A 390 16.74 -5.76 -0.17
C VAL A 390 16.26 -4.40 0.33
N GLY A 391 15.70 -4.34 1.54
CA GLY A 391 15.23 -3.08 2.15
C GLY A 391 13.85 -2.59 1.69
N TRP A 392 13.18 -3.31 0.77
CA TRP A 392 11.89 -2.93 0.21
C TRP A 392 10.73 -3.75 0.79
N GLY A 393 9.51 -3.26 0.58
CA GLY A 393 8.26 -3.90 0.90
C GLY A 393 7.21 -3.66 -0.17
N ASP A 394 6.21 -4.53 -0.18
CA ASP A 394 4.99 -4.39 -0.96
C ASP A 394 3.79 -4.25 -0.02
N VAL A 395 2.74 -3.61 -0.47
CA VAL A 395 1.54 -3.31 0.32
C VAL A 395 0.31 -3.66 -0.50
N TYR A 396 -0.34 -4.76 -0.14
CA TYR A 396 -1.63 -5.13 -0.68
C TYR A 396 -2.71 -4.39 0.10
N ARG A 397 -3.42 -3.47 -0.56
CA ARG A 397 -4.53 -2.75 0.07
C ARG A 397 -5.75 -3.64 0.30
N TRP A 398 -6.61 -3.26 1.25
CA TRP A 398 -7.85 -3.96 1.59
C TRP A 398 -8.77 -4.26 0.39
N GLN A 399 -8.62 -3.52 -0.71
CA GLN A 399 -9.37 -3.71 -1.96
C GLN A 399 -8.92 -4.93 -2.77
N ARG A 400 -7.71 -5.46 -2.53
CA ARG A 400 -7.25 -6.69 -3.20
C ARG A 400 -8.00 -7.90 -2.61
N PRO A 401 -8.47 -8.85 -3.44
CA PRO A 401 -9.06 -10.11 -2.96
C PRO A 401 -8.12 -10.87 -2.02
N GLY A 402 -8.67 -11.46 -0.97
CA GLY A 402 -7.91 -12.18 0.06
C GLY A 402 -7.27 -11.30 1.14
N MET A 403 -7.43 -9.97 1.10
CA MET A 403 -6.95 -9.05 2.15
C MET A 403 -7.99 -8.86 3.27
N TYR A 404 -8.33 -9.97 3.95
CA TYR A 404 -9.32 -9.98 5.03
C TYR A 404 -9.11 -11.12 6.05
N VAL A 405 -9.86 -11.05 7.15
CA VAL A 405 -10.16 -12.18 8.05
C VAL A 405 -11.67 -12.32 8.23
N GLU A 406 -12.15 -13.55 8.42
CA GLU A 406 -13.57 -13.81 8.71
C GLU A 406 -13.98 -13.22 10.08
N PHE A 407 -15.09 -12.48 10.09
CA PHE A 407 -15.68 -11.79 11.24
C PHE A 407 -17.15 -12.20 11.49
N GLY A 408 -17.65 -13.20 10.76
CA GLY A 408 -18.98 -13.78 10.89
C GLY A 408 -19.29 -14.23 12.31
N GLY A 409 -20.45 -13.80 12.82
CA GLY A 409 -20.91 -14.14 14.17
C GLY A 409 -20.15 -13.45 15.32
N GLN A 410 -19.14 -12.63 15.04
CA GLN A 410 -18.41 -11.90 16.07
C GLN A 410 -19.19 -10.67 16.54
N PRO A 411 -19.27 -10.42 17.87
CA PRO A 411 -19.98 -9.26 18.43
C PRO A 411 -19.17 -7.97 18.32
N ASN A 412 -19.76 -6.85 18.74
CA ASN A 412 -18.98 -5.65 19.10
C ASN A 412 -17.98 -6.00 20.21
N GLY A 413 -16.79 -5.41 20.15
CA GLY A 413 -15.72 -5.71 21.09
C GLY A 413 -14.36 -5.30 20.59
N ARG A 414 -13.32 -5.83 21.25
CA ARG A 414 -11.92 -5.54 20.93
C ARG A 414 -11.24 -6.77 20.36
N TYR A 415 -10.42 -6.55 19.35
CA TYR A 415 -9.81 -7.62 18.56
C TYR A 415 -8.34 -7.32 18.29
N VAL A 416 -7.54 -8.38 18.19
CA VAL A 416 -6.20 -8.32 17.61
C VAL A 416 -6.23 -9.05 16.28
N VAL A 417 -5.89 -8.34 15.21
CA VAL A 417 -5.63 -8.89 13.88
C VAL A 417 -4.13 -9.10 13.79
N ARG A 418 -3.68 -10.33 13.53
CA ARG A 418 -2.26 -10.63 13.30
C ARG A 418 -1.99 -10.85 11.82
N SER A 419 -0.84 -10.36 11.36
CA SER A 419 -0.27 -10.65 10.04
C SER A 419 1.04 -11.39 10.24
N ILE A 420 1.21 -12.49 9.52
CA ILE A 420 2.36 -13.38 9.63
C ILE A 420 2.89 -13.60 8.21
N VAL A 421 4.17 -13.28 7.98
CA VAL A 421 4.86 -13.63 6.74
C VAL A 421 5.57 -14.98 6.89
N ASP A 422 5.61 -15.77 5.83
CA ASP A 422 6.13 -17.16 5.80
C ASP A 422 5.73 -18.00 7.03
N ALA A 423 4.42 -18.07 7.30
CA ALA A 423 3.89 -18.79 8.46
C ALA A 423 4.17 -20.31 8.45
N GLU A 424 4.64 -20.87 7.33
CA GLU A 424 5.04 -22.26 7.18
C GLU A 424 6.58 -22.48 7.20
N ASN A 425 7.38 -21.42 7.37
CA ASN A 425 8.85 -21.45 7.39
C ASN A 425 9.45 -22.11 6.13
N ARG A 426 8.95 -21.73 4.95
CA ARG A 426 9.34 -22.27 3.64
C ARG A 426 10.52 -21.55 3.01
N ALA A 427 10.72 -20.28 3.31
CA ALA A 427 11.91 -19.54 2.96
C ALA A 427 13.02 -19.80 4.00
N LEU A 428 14.26 -19.72 3.57
CA LEU A 428 15.39 -19.53 4.46
C LEU A 428 15.60 -18.02 4.66
N GLU A 429 15.54 -17.62 5.93
CA GLU A 429 15.61 -16.24 6.37
C GLU A 429 16.76 -16.01 7.37
N THR A 430 17.10 -14.76 7.67
CA THR A 430 18.03 -14.48 8.79
C THR A 430 17.37 -14.61 10.17
N ASN A 431 16.05 -14.46 10.29
CA ASN A 431 15.33 -14.59 11.56
C ASN A 431 13.82 -14.82 11.39
N ASP A 432 13.38 -16.08 11.34
CA ASP A 432 11.96 -16.47 11.32
C ASP A 432 11.18 -16.02 12.59
N GLY A 433 11.90 -15.58 13.62
CA GLY A 433 11.34 -15.15 14.91
C GLY A 433 10.70 -13.76 14.92
N ASP A 434 10.78 -12.98 13.82
CA ASP A 434 10.24 -11.61 13.77
C ASP A 434 9.20 -11.33 12.66
N ASN A 435 8.73 -12.39 12.01
CA ASN A 435 7.76 -12.37 10.91
C ASN A 435 6.33 -11.88 11.28
N LEU A 436 6.08 -11.55 12.56
CA LEU A 436 4.75 -11.21 13.08
C LEU A 436 4.55 -9.69 13.28
N SER A 437 3.38 -9.23 12.86
CA SER A 437 2.82 -7.94 13.25
C SER A 437 1.39 -8.08 13.74
N TYR A 438 0.91 -7.04 14.44
CA TYR A 438 -0.44 -6.96 14.95
C TYR A 438 -1.07 -5.58 14.68
N ALA A 439 -2.40 -5.58 14.69
CA ALA A 439 -3.23 -4.40 14.87
C ALA A 439 -4.29 -4.68 15.92
N TYR A 440 -4.47 -3.74 16.83
CA TYR A 440 -5.45 -3.77 17.91
C TYR A 440 -6.58 -2.81 17.58
N ILE A 441 -7.78 -3.35 17.45
CA ILE A 441 -8.94 -2.60 16.99
C ILE A 441 -10.11 -2.72 17.97
N GLU A 442 -10.96 -1.71 17.98
CA GLU A 442 -12.29 -1.77 18.57
C GLU A 442 -13.35 -1.74 17.46
N VAL A 443 -14.31 -2.66 17.52
CA VAL A 443 -15.39 -2.80 16.54
C VAL A 443 -16.72 -2.48 17.21
N GLN A 444 -17.46 -1.53 16.64
CA GLN A 444 -18.80 -1.14 17.07
C GLN A 444 -19.74 -1.06 15.86
N GLY A 445 -20.54 -2.10 15.64
CA GLY A 445 -21.34 -2.24 14.42
C GLY A 445 -20.43 -2.48 13.22
N ASP A 446 -20.47 -1.55 12.25
CA ASP A 446 -19.55 -1.50 11.10
C ASP A 446 -18.42 -0.45 11.28
N THR A 447 -18.43 0.29 12.39
CA THR A 447 -17.34 1.22 12.73
C THR A 447 -16.16 0.47 13.33
N ILE A 448 -14.96 0.74 12.83
CA ILE A 448 -13.70 0.15 13.30
C ILE A 448 -12.77 1.29 13.74
N GLN A 449 -12.28 1.23 14.97
CA GLN A 449 -11.25 2.14 15.47
C GLN A 449 -9.93 1.36 15.61
N LEU A 450 -8.88 1.83 14.93
CA LEU A 450 -7.52 1.37 15.20
C LEU A 450 -7.01 2.00 16.50
N LEU A 451 -6.63 1.17 17.47
CA LEU A 451 -6.13 1.59 18.79
C LEU A 451 -4.59 1.60 18.84
N GLU A 452 -3.96 0.58 18.23
CA GLU A 452 -2.51 0.40 18.17
C GLU A 452 -2.17 -0.55 17.02
N ARG A 453 -1.00 -0.41 16.39
CA ARG A 453 -0.42 -1.44 15.50
C ARG A 453 1.10 -1.49 15.64
N GLY A 454 1.70 -2.62 15.32
CA GLY A 454 3.16 -2.75 15.36
C GLY A 454 3.71 -4.13 15.02
N TRP A 455 5.03 -4.24 15.06
CA TRP A 455 5.72 -5.55 15.07
C TRP A 455 5.67 -6.16 16.48
N GLY A 456 5.69 -7.50 16.51
CA GLY A 456 5.44 -8.30 17.71
C GLY A 456 4.11 -9.04 17.60
N ARG A 457 3.82 -9.86 18.61
CA ARG A 457 2.70 -10.80 18.58
C ARG A 457 1.34 -10.12 18.82
N ASP A 458 1.27 -9.16 19.73
CA ASP A 458 0.04 -8.49 20.17
C ASP A 458 0.36 -7.26 21.07
N PRO A 459 -0.63 -6.43 21.46
CA PRO A 459 -0.41 -5.24 22.31
C PRO A 459 0.22 -5.49 23.68
N TRP A 460 0.26 -6.73 24.17
CA TRP A 460 0.83 -7.09 25.47
C TRP A 460 2.20 -7.76 25.33
N ASP A 461 2.73 -7.86 24.11
CA ASP A 461 4.09 -8.28 23.83
C ASP A 461 5.08 -7.20 24.35
N PRO A 462 5.97 -7.52 25.31
CA PRO A 462 6.89 -6.55 25.89
C PRO A 462 7.96 -6.05 24.91
N ASP A 463 8.25 -6.83 23.86
CA ASP A 463 9.30 -6.54 22.87
C ASP A 463 8.74 -5.87 21.60
N LYS A 464 7.45 -5.50 21.62
CA LYS A 464 6.74 -4.90 20.48
C LYS A 464 7.34 -3.58 20.02
N VAL A 465 7.28 -3.33 18.72
CA VAL A 465 7.65 -2.03 18.10
C VAL A 465 6.39 -1.39 17.54
N VAL A 466 5.91 -0.30 18.17
CA VAL A 466 4.68 0.41 17.78
C VAL A 466 4.91 1.31 16.56
N PHE A 467 3.93 1.32 15.66
CA PHE A 467 3.89 2.14 14.46
C PHE A 467 2.86 3.24 14.66
N SER A 468 3.32 4.49 14.67
CA SER A 468 2.54 5.66 15.10
C SER A 468 2.49 6.78 14.06
N GLY A 469 3.05 6.57 12.87
CA GLY A 469 3.01 7.54 11.79
C GLY A 469 1.95 7.23 10.71
N PRO A 470 1.62 8.22 9.86
CA PRO A 470 0.66 8.07 8.78
C PRO A 470 1.09 7.07 7.70
N GLY A 471 2.39 6.89 7.43
CA GLY A 471 2.86 5.93 6.43
C GLY A 471 2.78 4.45 6.86
N PRO A 472 2.68 3.50 5.91
CA PRO A 472 2.54 2.07 6.20
C PRO A 472 3.66 1.53 7.11
N ALA A 473 4.93 1.82 6.80
CA ALA A 473 6.08 1.40 7.60
C ALA A 473 6.52 2.42 8.68
N GLN A 474 5.75 3.48 8.94
CA GLN A 474 6.22 4.57 9.79
C GLN A 474 6.12 4.25 11.29
N ARG A 475 7.30 4.02 11.89
CA ARG A 475 7.51 3.76 13.31
C ARG A 475 7.65 5.08 14.09
N ALA A 476 7.44 5.03 15.40
CA ALA A 476 7.78 6.16 16.27
C ALA A 476 9.30 6.45 16.19
N ASP A 477 9.68 7.71 16.00
CA ASP A 477 11.09 8.10 15.93
C ASP A 477 11.82 7.79 17.23
N LYS A 478 12.93 7.05 17.15
CA LYS A 478 13.78 6.76 18.32
C LYS A 478 14.61 7.98 18.79
N SER A 479 14.42 9.16 18.19
CA SER A 479 15.15 10.40 18.50
C SER A 479 14.50 11.22 19.62
N GLY A 480 14.30 10.60 20.79
CA GLY A 480 13.60 11.25 21.90
C GLY A 480 13.45 10.47 23.22
N SER A 481 14.45 9.71 23.69
CA SER A 481 14.43 9.18 25.07
C SER A 481 14.72 10.29 26.10
N GLY A 482 13.72 11.15 26.35
CA GLY A 482 13.83 12.30 27.25
C GLY A 482 12.49 12.91 27.67
N ALA A 483 12.01 12.49 28.85
CA ALA A 483 10.85 12.99 29.62
C ALA A 483 9.44 12.52 29.19
N ALA A 484 8.69 12.15 30.23
CA ALA A 484 7.40 11.44 30.28
C ALA A 484 6.16 12.21 29.77
N ASP A 485 5.09 11.42 29.58
CA ASP A 485 3.65 11.75 29.48
C ASP A 485 3.24 12.70 28.33
N ASP A 486 2.16 12.50 27.57
CA ASP A 486 0.87 11.85 27.88
C ASP A 486 0.21 11.30 26.59
N ALA A 487 -0.74 10.36 26.71
CA ALA A 487 -1.38 9.75 25.53
C ALA A 487 -2.51 10.62 24.93
N ALA A 488 -2.34 11.08 23.68
CA ALA A 488 -3.38 11.79 22.93
C ALA A 488 -4.08 10.86 21.91
N SER A 489 -5.37 10.57 22.15
CA SER A 489 -6.23 9.82 21.23
C SER A 489 -6.69 10.68 20.06
N THR A 490 -6.33 10.31 18.83
CA THR A 490 -6.87 10.95 17.61
C THR A 490 -8.21 10.33 17.23
N THR A 491 -9.31 10.87 17.75
CA THR A 491 -10.66 10.58 17.23
C THR A 491 -10.88 11.30 15.91
N VAL A 492 -11.05 10.56 14.82
CA VAL A 492 -11.60 11.06 13.56
C VAL A 492 -13.12 10.91 13.61
N THR A 493 -13.83 12.01 13.86
CA THR A 493 -15.30 12.06 13.75
C THR A 493 -15.73 12.34 12.32
N VAL A 494 -16.37 11.35 11.68
CA VAL A 494 -17.09 11.56 10.42
C VAL A 494 -18.48 12.10 10.76
N ASP A 495 -18.68 13.41 10.59
CA ASP A 495 -19.95 14.07 10.90
C ASP A 495 -21.02 13.81 9.82
N GLY A 496 -21.77 12.72 10.00
CA GLY A 496 -23.01 12.44 9.26
C GLY A 496 -24.24 12.88 10.04
N GLY A 497 -24.77 14.09 9.80
CA GLY A 497 -25.93 14.55 10.58
C GLY A 497 -26.45 15.96 10.29
N GLY A 498 -26.96 16.22 9.08
CA GLY A 498 -27.69 17.46 8.78
C GLY A 498 -29.01 17.57 9.57
N ALA A 499 -29.03 18.35 10.64
CA ALA A 499 -30.24 18.60 11.43
C ALA A 499 -31.22 19.53 10.70
N PHE A 500 -32.51 19.13 10.64
CA PHE A 500 -33.59 19.99 10.14
C PHE A 500 -33.85 21.17 11.09
N ASP A 501 -33.74 22.41 10.60
CA ASP A 501 -34.13 23.60 11.36
C ASP A 501 -35.66 23.77 11.36
N ALA A 502 -36.26 23.73 12.55
CA ALA A 502 -37.71 23.75 12.76
C ALA A 502 -38.26 25.19 12.82
N ARG A 503 -38.27 25.89 11.67
CA ARG A 503 -38.86 27.24 11.55
C ARG A 503 -39.71 27.47 10.30
N SER A 504 -40.94 26.92 10.30
CA SER A 504 -42.13 27.56 9.72
C SER A 504 -43.38 26.72 9.97
N LEU A 505 -44.25 27.19 10.87
CA LEU A 505 -45.57 26.61 11.13
C LEU A 505 -46.57 27.75 11.37
N VAL A 506 -47.83 27.55 10.92
CA VAL A 506 -49.06 28.38 11.09
C VAL A 506 -49.52 29.11 9.81
N LEU A 507 -50.45 28.48 9.07
CA LEU A 507 -51.84 28.99 8.95
C LEU A 507 -52.84 27.98 8.34
N LEU A 508 -54.00 27.91 9.01
CA LEU A 508 -55.28 27.21 8.72
C LEU A 508 -56.01 27.84 7.49
N ALA A 509 -57.08 27.31 6.88
CA ALA A 509 -57.82 26.03 6.89
C ALA A 509 -58.94 26.06 5.81
N ALA A 510 -59.56 24.91 5.44
CA ALA A 510 -61.01 24.76 5.14
C ALA A 510 -61.45 23.31 4.82
N LEU A 511 -62.65 22.92 5.29
CA LEU A 511 -63.41 21.68 5.05
C LEU A 511 -64.40 21.84 3.84
N PRO A 512 -65.34 20.91 3.45
CA PRO A 512 -65.79 19.63 4.08
C PRO A 512 -66.06 18.38 3.18
N TRP A 513 -66.30 17.26 3.90
CA TRP A 513 -67.04 16.01 3.64
C TRP A 513 -67.90 15.79 2.37
N TRP A 514 -67.98 14.51 1.91
CA TRP A 514 -69.25 13.74 1.80
C TRP A 514 -69.07 12.19 1.81
N LEU A 515 -70.19 11.46 1.93
CA LEU A 515 -70.32 10.00 2.19
C LEU A 515 -69.99 9.10 0.94
N ARG A 516 -69.83 7.74 0.98
CA ARG A 516 -70.74 6.71 1.56
C ARG A 516 -70.20 5.24 1.51
N ARG A 517 -70.79 4.38 2.36
CA ARG A 517 -70.55 2.93 2.62
C ARG A 517 -70.70 1.94 1.44
N ARG A 518 -69.97 0.81 1.48
CA ARG A 518 -70.44 -0.63 1.57
C ARG A 518 -69.20 -1.58 1.61
N ARG A 519 -69.06 -2.52 2.59
CA ARG A 519 -69.37 -3.98 2.54
C ARG A 519 -69.00 -4.67 1.19
N GLY A 520 -68.30 -5.80 1.08
CA GLY A 520 -67.64 -6.70 2.07
C GLY A 520 -67.77 -8.19 1.66
N ALA A 521 -66.67 -8.97 1.71
CA ALA A 521 -66.54 -10.41 1.34
C ALA A 521 -66.78 -10.75 -0.17
N THR A 522 -66.34 -11.87 -0.79
CA THR A 522 -65.75 -13.17 -0.39
C THR A 522 -64.78 -13.74 -1.45
N VAL A 523 -63.82 -14.56 -1.02
CA VAL A 523 -63.29 -15.84 -1.59
C VAL A 523 -63.61 -16.22 -3.05
N GLY A 524 -62.57 -16.66 -3.79
CA GLY A 524 -62.64 -17.83 -4.69
C GLY A 524 -62.39 -17.58 -6.19
N GLY A 525 -61.34 -18.19 -6.74
CA GLY A 525 -60.95 -18.13 -8.16
C GLY A 525 -59.51 -18.57 -8.35
#